data_AF-A0A328SQL9-F1
#
_entry.id   AF-A0A328SQL9-F1
#
_cell.length_a   1.000
_cell.length_b   1.000
_cell.length_c   1.000
_cell.angle_alpha   90.00
_cell.angle_beta   90.00
_cell.angle_gamma   90.00
#
_symmetry.space_group_name_H-M   'P 1'
#
loop_
_entity.id
_entity.type
_entity.pdbx_description
1 polymer ?
#
loop_
_entity_poly.entity_id
_entity_poly.type
_entity_poly.pdbx_seq_one_letter_code
_entity_poly.pdbx_strand_id
1 'polypeptide(L)'
;MDKTIITPIIERLNNVIDSLIDDFKEYNLDEETIGFLVQNTRNFIEFSKLTLFNVIFGVLEKAGYKQYDFDDIIHETENLINNIFDSIDESLNKILPEEDEHECGHDHGHGHHHHHHHIDLDAVQDDIDKVISDLTALKQLLGEVTDMVLLTLRYQAEEISEKVFGEEFDKFKDNVNSFKEEYETDN
;
A
#
# COMPACT_ATOMS: atom_id res chain seq x y z
N MET A 1 23.11 -4.41 -3.57
CA MET A 1 22.35 -3.13 -3.58
C MET A 1 22.59 -2.49 -2.23
N ASP A 2 22.90 -1.19 -2.16
CA ASP A 2 23.38 -0.59 -0.92
C ASP A 2 22.20 -0.33 0.05
N LYS A 3 22.34 -0.71 1.33
CA LYS A 3 21.33 -0.48 2.40
C LYS A 3 20.91 0.99 2.44
N THR A 4 21.83 1.88 2.08
CA THR A 4 21.65 3.34 2.03
C THR A 4 20.59 3.82 1.03
N ILE A 5 20.17 3.00 0.06
CA ILE A 5 19.16 3.35 -0.95
C ILE A 5 17.77 2.81 -0.60
N ILE A 6 17.70 1.61 -0.02
CA ILE A 6 16.42 0.93 0.22
C ILE A 6 15.72 1.47 1.47
N THR A 7 16.47 1.68 2.57
CA THR A 7 15.90 2.17 3.83
C THR A 7 15.16 3.51 3.67
N PRO A 8 15.71 4.54 3.00
CA PRO A 8 14.99 5.81 2.82
C PRO A 8 13.71 5.70 1.98
N ILE A 9 13.67 4.77 1.01
CA ILE A 9 12.49 4.53 0.16
C ILE A 9 11.37 3.96 1.02
N ILE A 10 11.69 2.98 1.85
CA ILE A 10 10.76 2.35 2.78
C ILE A 10 10.25 3.35 3.83
N GLU A 11 11.15 4.11 4.46
CA GLU A 11 10.77 5.15 5.41
C GLU A 11 9.81 6.17 4.78
N ARG A 12 10.06 6.53 3.51
CA ARG A 12 9.17 7.44 2.78
C ARG A 12 7.79 6.82 2.52
N LEU A 13 7.70 5.54 2.16
CA LEU A 13 6.42 4.84 2.00
C LEU A 13 5.63 4.86 3.32
N ASN A 14 6.26 4.47 4.43
CA ASN A 14 5.63 4.46 5.75
C ASN A 14 5.15 5.85 6.18
N ASN A 15 5.95 6.89 5.95
CA ASN A 15 5.57 8.26 6.29
C ASN A 15 4.38 8.77 5.47
N VAL A 16 4.26 8.36 4.20
CA VAL A 16 3.08 8.72 3.38
C VAL A 16 1.84 8.00 3.89
N ILE A 17 1.94 6.71 4.23
CA ILE A 17 0.79 5.97 4.81
C ILE A 17 0.33 6.63 6.11
N ASP A 18 1.27 6.99 6.99
CA ASP A 18 0.96 7.67 8.25
C ASP A 18 0.25 9.01 8.02
N SER A 19 0.76 9.83 7.08
CA SER A 19 0.11 11.07 6.71
C SER A 19 -1.32 10.83 6.22
N LEU A 20 -1.54 9.87 5.32
CA LEU A 20 -2.87 9.56 4.79
C LEU A 20 -3.83 9.11 5.90
N ILE A 21 -3.38 8.23 6.80
CA ILE A 21 -4.19 7.77 7.95
C ILE A 21 -4.57 8.94 8.85
N ASP A 22 -3.61 9.81 9.18
CA ASP A 22 -3.84 10.95 10.05
C ASP A 22 -4.79 11.96 9.39
N ASP A 23 -4.58 12.23 8.09
CA ASP A 23 -5.41 13.14 7.31
C ASP A 23 -6.86 12.63 7.20
N PHE A 24 -7.09 11.34 6.94
CA PHE A 24 -8.44 10.76 6.93
C PHE A 24 -9.14 10.77 8.31
N LYS A 25 -8.37 10.76 9.41
CA LYS A 25 -8.90 10.81 10.78
C LYS A 25 -9.29 12.21 11.25
N GLU A 26 -8.85 13.27 10.57
CA GLU A 26 -9.23 14.62 10.98
C GLU A 26 -10.74 14.81 10.75
N TYR A 27 -11.52 14.87 11.84
CA TYR A 27 -13.00 14.81 11.87
C TYR A 27 -13.77 15.95 11.17
N ASN A 28 -13.14 16.73 10.30
CA ASN A 28 -13.75 17.94 9.73
C ASN A 28 -13.33 18.19 8.27
N LEU A 29 -13.01 17.13 7.52
CA LEU A 29 -12.64 17.23 6.11
C LEU A 29 -13.82 17.80 5.33
N ASP A 30 -13.66 19.02 4.83
CA ASP A 30 -14.55 19.53 3.81
C ASP A 30 -14.37 18.73 2.51
N GLU A 31 -15.35 18.85 1.62
CA GLU A 31 -15.39 18.17 0.33
C GLU A 31 -14.12 18.33 -0.52
N GLU A 32 -13.53 19.53 -0.51
CA GLU A 32 -12.29 19.81 -1.24
C GLU A 32 -11.13 19.00 -0.66
N THR A 33 -11.07 18.91 0.67
CA THR A 33 -10.08 18.12 1.38
C THR A 33 -10.25 16.62 1.13
N ILE A 34 -11.48 16.10 1.14
CA ILE A 34 -11.75 14.69 0.82
C ILE A 34 -11.37 14.38 -0.63
N GLY A 35 -11.75 15.24 -1.57
CA GLY A 35 -11.37 15.05 -2.97
C GLY A 35 -9.85 15.03 -3.17
N PHE A 36 -9.13 15.91 -2.47
CA PHE A 36 -7.66 15.90 -2.45
C PHE A 36 -7.10 14.58 -1.86
N LEU A 37 -7.65 14.10 -0.75
CA LEU A 37 -7.20 12.86 -0.11
C LEU A 37 -7.45 11.62 -0.96
N VAL A 38 -8.60 11.55 -1.62
CA VAL A 38 -8.90 10.47 -2.57
C VAL A 38 -7.85 10.45 -3.68
N GLN A 39 -7.59 11.59 -4.33
CA GLN A 39 -6.61 11.67 -5.40
C GLN A 39 -5.18 11.35 -4.91
N ASN A 40 -4.81 11.86 -3.74
CA ASN A 40 -3.49 11.60 -3.16
C ASN A 40 -3.30 10.11 -2.81
N THR A 41 -4.36 9.45 -2.34
CA THR A 41 -4.35 8.01 -2.04
C THR A 41 -4.21 7.17 -3.31
N ARG A 42 -4.95 7.49 -4.38
CA ARG A 42 -4.78 6.84 -5.70
C ARG A 42 -3.35 6.97 -6.22
N ASN A 43 -2.79 8.17 -6.18
CA ASN A 43 -1.40 8.41 -6.59
C ASN A 43 -0.40 7.61 -5.74
N PHE A 44 -0.67 7.49 -4.43
CA PHE A 44 0.13 6.68 -3.53
C PHE A 44 0.08 5.19 -3.88
N ILE A 45 -1.10 4.65 -4.24
CA ILE A 45 -1.26 3.25 -4.68
C ILE A 45 -0.42 2.99 -5.94
N GLU A 46 -0.52 3.85 -6.95
CA GLU A 46 0.26 3.72 -8.18
C GLU A 46 1.77 3.76 -7.91
N PHE A 47 2.22 4.72 -7.10
CA PHE A 47 3.62 4.84 -6.68
C PHE A 47 4.09 3.61 -5.91
N SER A 48 3.25 3.08 -5.03
CA SER A 48 3.55 1.93 -4.18
C SER A 48 3.68 0.66 -5.00
N LYS A 49 2.75 0.40 -5.94
CA LYS A 49 2.84 -0.73 -6.89
C LYS A 49 4.18 -0.71 -7.64
N LEU A 50 4.60 0.45 -8.13
CA LEU A 50 5.89 0.58 -8.83
C LEU A 50 7.11 0.39 -7.92
N THR A 51 7.07 0.93 -6.69
CA THR A 51 8.22 0.96 -5.79
C THR A 51 8.40 -0.37 -5.06
N LEU A 52 7.33 -0.95 -4.52
CA LEU A 52 7.36 -2.23 -3.80
C LEU A 52 7.77 -3.38 -4.71
N PHE A 53 7.08 -3.53 -5.85
CA PHE A 53 7.28 -4.69 -6.71
C PHE A 53 8.65 -4.63 -7.40
N ASN A 54 9.11 -3.47 -7.87
CA ASN A 54 10.37 -3.40 -8.62
C ASN A 54 11.62 -3.27 -7.73
N VAL A 55 11.53 -2.56 -6.60
CA VAL A 55 12.71 -2.22 -5.79
C VAL A 55 12.83 -3.15 -4.59
N ILE A 56 11.72 -3.39 -3.88
CA ILE A 56 11.75 -4.09 -2.60
C ILE A 56 11.75 -5.61 -2.84
N PHE A 57 10.81 -6.14 -3.64
CA PHE A 57 10.82 -7.57 -3.97
C PHE A 57 11.99 -7.96 -4.88
N GLY A 58 12.38 -7.08 -5.80
CA GLY A 58 13.58 -7.29 -6.61
C GLY A 58 14.89 -7.44 -5.81
N VAL A 59 14.95 -7.01 -4.54
CA VAL A 59 16.09 -7.27 -3.63
C VAL A 59 16.05 -8.68 -3.07
N LEU A 60 14.85 -9.15 -2.69
CA LEU A 60 14.64 -10.50 -2.17
C LEU A 60 14.85 -11.56 -3.26
N GLU A 61 14.30 -11.37 -4.47
CA GLU A 61 14.51 -12.26 -5.62
C GLU A 61 16.01 -12.42 -5.97
N LYS A 62 16.74 -11.30 -5.97
CA LYS A 62 18.18 -11.30 -6.29
C LYS A 62 19.06 -11.85 -5.16
N ALA A 63 18.52 -12.03 -3.95
CA ALA A 63 19.26 -12.60 -2.84
C ALA A 63 19.67 -14.05 -3.11
N GLY A 64 18.94 -14.77 -3.99
CA GLY A 64 19.46 -15.94 -4.72
C GLY A 64 19.99 -17.08 -3.84
N TYR A 65 19.47 -17.22 -2.62
CA TYR A 65 19.90 -18.26 -1.71
C TYR A 65 19.17 -19.56 -2.06
N LYS A 66 19.88 -20.55 -2.62
CA LYS A 66 19.30 -21.87 -3.01
C LYS A 66 18.54 -22.63 -1.92
N GLN A 67 18.66 -22.19 -0.67
CA GLN A 67 18.07 -22.82 0.51
C GLN A 67 16.86 -22.04 1.08
N TYR A 68 16.59 -20.82 0.57
CA TYR A 68 15.44 -20.02 0.95
C TYR A 68 14.68 -19.66 -0.32
N ASP A 69 13.45 -20.16 -0.42
CA ASP A 69 12.56 -19.84 -1.53
C ASP A 69 11.78 -18.57 -1.19
N PHE A 70 12.13 -17.47 -1.87
CA PHE A 70 11.46 -16.19 -1.71
C PHE A 70 10.29 -16.05 -2.69
N ASP A 71 10.22 -16.85 -3.74
CA ASP A 71 9.30 -16.62 -4.86
C ASP A 71 7.85 -16.80 -4.39
N ASP A 72 7.57 -17.89 -3.67
CA ASP A 72 6.23 -18.18 -3.14
C ASP A 72 5.75 -17.08 -2.17
N ILE A 73 6.60 -16.67 -1.22
CA ILE A 73 6.21 -15.69 -0.19
C ILE A 73 6.13 -14.27 -0.75
N ILE A 74 6.96 -13.92 -1.73
CA ILE A 74 6.84 -12.65 -2.47
C ILE A 74 5.51 -12.63 -3.20
N HIS A 75 5.19 -13.68 -3.95
CA HIS A 75 3.94 -13.74 -4.71
C HIS A 75 2.71 -13.66 -3.81
N GLU A 76 2.74 -14.33 -2.66
CA GLU A 76 1.68 -14.24 -1.66
C GLU A 76 1.54 -12.83 -1.09
N THR A 77 2.66 -12.18 -0.76
CA THR A 77 2.67 -10.79 -0.27
C THR A 77 2.17 -9.81 -1.34
N GLU A 78 2.56 -10.00 -2.60
CA GLU A 78 2.07 -9.21 -3.74
C GLU A 78 0.55 -9.31 -3.87
N ASN A 79 0.00 -10.52 -3.77
CA ASN A 79 -1.44 -10.74 -3.84
C ASN A 79 -2.17 -10.04 -2.69
N LEU A 80 -1.65 -10.11 -1.46
CA LEU A 80 -2.23 -9.40 -0.31
C LEU A 80 -2.22 -7.88 -0.51
N ILE A 81 -1.08 -7.33 -0.94
CA ILE A 81 -0.96 -5.89 -1.22
C ILE A 81 -1.95 -5.46 -2.31
N ASN A 82 -2.10 -6.24 -3.38
CA ASN A 82 -3.05 -5.94 -4.44
C ASN A 82 -4.50 -6.01 -3.94
N ASN A 83 -4.86 -7.00 -3.12
CA ASN A 83 -6.19 -7.07 -2.52
C ASN A 83 -6.50 -5.86 -1.63
N ILE A 84 -5.51 -5.38 -0.86
CA ILE A 84 -5.64 -4.15 -0.06
C ILE A 84 -5.85 -2.94 -0.97
N PHE A 85 -5.05 -2.81 -2.04
CA PHE A 85 -5.21 -1.72 -2.99
C PHE A 85 -6.57 -1.74 -3.69
N ASP A 86 -7.05 -2.90 -4.11
CA ASP A 86 -8.36 -3.03 -4.75
C ASP A 86 -9.49 -2.65 -3.78
N SER A 87 -9.39 -3.03 -2.51
CA SER A 87 -10.35 -2.65 -1.46
C SER A 87 -10.36 -1.13 -1.17
N ILE A 88 -9.17 -0.51 -1.16
CA ILE A 88 -9.05 0.95 -1.06
C ILE A 88 -9.70 1.60 -2.27
N ASP A 89 -9.36 1.18 -3.50
CA ASP A 89 -9.89 1.76 -4.74
C ASP A 89 -11.43 1.64 -4.80
N GLU A 90 -12.01 0.51 -4.38
CA GLU A 90 -13.47 0.36 -4.26
C GLU A 90 -14.10 1.39 -3.32
N SER A 91 -13.46 1.66 -2.18
CA SER A 91 -13.93 2.61 -1.17
C SER A 91 -13.77 4.06 -1.68
N LEU A 92 -12.61 4.37 -2.27
CA LEU A 92 -12.35 5.66 -2.91
C LEU A 92 -13.34 5.97 -4.03
N ASN A 93 -13.73 4.97 -4.83
CA ASN A 93 -14.71 5.12 -5.91
C ASN A 93 -16.14 5.40 -5.42
N LYS A 94 -16.49 5.00 -4.19
CA LYS A 94 -17.77 5.38 -3.58
C LYS A 94 -17.72 6.77 -2.97
N ILE A 95 -16.57 7.15 -2.37
CA ILE A 95 -16.33 8.48 -1.82
C ILE A 95 -16.35 9.53 -2.93
N LEU A 96 -15.58 9.29 -3.99
CA LEU A 96 -15.48 10.13 -5.16
C LEU A 96 -15.26 9.24 -6.40
N PRO A 97 -16.34 8.92 -7.15
CA PRO A 97 -16.23 8.17 -8.40
C PRO A 97 -15.23 8.85 -9.32
N GLU A 98 -14.39 8.07 -10.00
CA GLU A 98 -13.63 8.63 -11.12
C GLU A 98 -14.65 9.22 -12.11
N GLU A 99 -14.43 10.47 -12.54
CA GLU A 99 -15.15 10.96 -13.70
C GLU A 99 -14.75 10.05 -14.86
N ASP A 100 -15.67 9.19 -15.29
CA ASP A 100 -15.56 8.50 -16.56
C ASP A 100 -15.27 9.59 -17.62
N GLU A 101 -14.04 9.71 -18.11
CA GLU A 101 -13.72 10.41 -19.36
C GLU A 101 -14.30 9.63 -20.58
N HIS A 102 -15.52 9.12 -20.44
CA HIS A 102 -16.32 8.50 -21.46
C HIS A 102 -17.47 9.42 -21.86
N GLU A 103 -17.13 10.56 -22.47
CA GLU A 103 -18.00 11.14 -23.49
C GLU A 103 -17.25 11.31 -24.81
N CYS A 104 -17.67 10.47 -25.74
CA CYS A 104 -17.42 10.58 -27.16
C CYS A 104 -17.86 11.94 -27.71
N GLY A 105 -16.98 12.59 -28.47
CA GLY A 105 -17.38 13.40 -29.63
C GLY A 105 -17.77 14.86 -29.37
N HIS A 106 -16.99 15.76 -29.98
CA HIS A 106 -17.38 17.08 -30.50
C HIS A 106 -18.59 17.80 -29.86
N ASP A 107 -18.36 18.86 -29.09
CA ASP A 107 -18.94 20.16 -29.44
C ASP A 107 -18.16 21.36 -28.83
N HIS A 108 -18.09 22.44 -29.58
CA HIS A 108 -17.52 23.71 -29.14
C HIS A 108 -18.58 24.53 -28.41
N GLY A 109 -18.61 24.48 -27.08
CA GLY A 109 -19.56 25.25 -26.27
C GLY A 109 -18.94 25.73 -24.97
N HIS A 110 -18.69 27.03 -24.86
CA HIS A 110 -18.35 27.67 -23.60
C HIS A 110 -19.43 27.42 -22.54
N GLY A 111 -19.08 26.64 -21.53
CA GLY A 111 -19.91 26.40 -20.35
C GLY A 111 -19.15 25.55 -19.35
N HIS A 112 -18.23 26.15 -18.60
CA HIS A 112 -17.65 25.50 -17.41
C HIS A 112 -18.74 25.37 -16.35
N HIS A 113 -19.56 24.32 -16.46
CA HIS A 113 -20.30 23.81 -15.33
C HIS A 113 -19.29 23.07 -14.47
N HIS A 114 -18.76 23.75 -13.45
CA HIS A 114 -18.15 23.08 -12.32
C HIS A 114 -19.23 22.21 -11.70
N HIS A 115 -19.24 20.92 -12.04
CA HIS A 115 -20.00 19.93 -11.28
C HIS A 115 -19.34 19.86 -9.91
N HIS A 116 -19.84 20.66 -8.97
CA HIS A 116 -19.53 20.46 -7.55
C HIS A 116 -20.17 19.13 -7.17
N HIS A 117 -19.37 18.07 -7.17
CA HIS A 117 -19.78 16.77 -6.64
C HIS A 117 -19.96 16.94 -5.14
N HIS A 118 -21.21 17.13 -4.71
CA HIS A 118 -21.54 17.21 -3.30
C HIS A 118 -21.27 15.84 -2.64
N ILE A 119 -20.20 15.71 -1.86
CA ILE A 119 -19.88 14.52 -1.07
C ILE A 119 -20.74 14.57 0.19
N ASP A 120 -21.63 13.60 0.36
CA ASP A 120 -22.39 13.42 1.59
C ASP A 120 -21.50 12.71 2.63
N LEU A 121 -20.88 13.50 3.51
CA LEU A 121 -19.93 13.04 4.52
C LEU A 121 -20.48 11.89 5.38
N ASP A 122 -21.74 11.99 5.80
CA ASP A 122 -22.38 10.98 6.65
C ASP A 122 -22.59 9.67 5.87
N ALA A 123 -22.80 9.76 4.55
CA ALA A 123 -23.02 8.59 3.69
C ALA A 123 -21.71 7.88 3.30
N VAL A 124 -20.57 8.56 3.35
CA VAL A 124 -19.26 8.00 2.95
C VAL A 124 -18.33 7.69 4.13
N GLN A 125 -18.76 7.99 5.37
CA GLN A 125 -17.94 7.76 6.57
C GLN A 125 -17.52 6.29 6.73
N ASP A 126 -18.40 5.34 6.44
CA ASP A 126 -18.08 3.91 6.49
C ASP A 126 -16.97 3.53 5.50
N ASP A 127 -16.97 4.14 4.30
CA ASP A 127 -15.92 3.93 3.30
C ASP A 127 -14.61 4.63 3.69
N ILE A 128 -14.66 5.80 4.35
CA ILE A 128 -13.48 6.47 4.93
C ILE A 128 -12.86 5.60 6.02
N ASP A 129 -13.66 5.07 6.94
CA ASP A 129 -13.21 4.18 8.01
C ASP A 129 -12.57 2.91 7.43
N LYS A 130 -13.12 2.39 6.32
CA LYS A 130 -12.55 1.26 5.59
C LYS A 130 -11.19 1.61 4.97
N VAL A 131 -11.06 2.77 4.31
CA VAL A 131 -9.77 3.24 3.77
C VAL A 131 -8.72 3.36 4.88
N ILE A 132 -9.07 3.89 6.05
CA ILE A 132 -8.17 3.97 7.20
C ILE A 132 -7.73 2.57 7.66
N SER A 133 -8.66 1.64 7.75
CA SER A 133 -8.40 0.24 8.13
C SER A 133 -7.44 -0.42 7.14
N ASP A 134 -7.71 -0.31 5.85
CA ASP A 134 -6.91 -0.91 4.78
C ASP A 134 -5.50 -0.29 4.69
N LEU A 135 -5.38 1.04 4.85
CA LEU A 135 -4.08 1.71 4.96
C LEU A 135 -3.29 1.25 6.19
N THR A 136 -3.97 0.99 7.32
CA THR A 136 -3.34 0.45 8.53
C THR A 136 -2.83 -0.97 8.29
N ALA A 137 -3.63 -1.81 7.64
CA ALA A 137 -3.26 -3.17 7.26
C ALA A 137 -2.05 -3.17 6.30
N LEU A 138 -2.08 -2.31 5.28
CA LEU A 138 -0.97 -2.12 4.36
C LEU A 138 0.32 -1.76 5.12
N LYS A 139 0.25 -0.80 6.05
CA LYS A 139 1.41 -0.37 6.85
C LYS A 139 2.05 -1.54 7.59
N GLN A 140 1.25 -2.39 8.21
CA GLN A 140 1.74 -3.55 8.95
C GLN A 140 2.47 -4.52 8.02
N LEU A 141 1.86 -4.86 6.88
CA LEU A 141 2.46 -5.76 5.90
C LEU A 141 3.77 -5.19 5.32
N LEU A 142 3.81 -3.88 5.03
CA LEU A 142 5.03 -3.22 4.58
C LEU A 142 6.15 -3.23 5.63
N GLY A 143 5.79 -3.18 6.92
CA GLY A 143 6.73 -3.35 8.03
C GLY A 143 7.41 -4.71 8.00
N GLU A 144 6.64 -5.78 7.85
CA GLU A 144 7.16 -7.16 7.76
C GLU A 144 8.11 -7.34 6.57
N VAL A 145 7.71 -6.85 5.38
CA VAL A 145 8.55 -6.90 4.17
C VAL A 145 9.85 -6.12 4.37
N THR A 146 9.76 -4.95 4.98
CA THR A 146 10.92 -4.10 5.29
C THR A 146 11.91 -4.83 6.17
N ASP A 147 11.43 -5.41 7.26
CA ASP A 147 12.27 -6.11 8.23
C ASP A 147 12.99 -7.28 7.56
N MET A 148 12.29 -8.03 6.68
CA MET A 148 12.88 -9.12 5.91
C MET A 148 13.95 -8.64 4.93
N VAL A 149 13.74 -7.51 4.25
CA VAL A 149 14.73 -6.92 3.35
C VAL A 149 15.97 -6.46 4.11
N LEU A 150 15.79 -5.76 5.24
CA LEU A 150 16.90 -5.34 6.09
C LEU A 150 17.67 -6.54 6.63
N LEU A 151 16.96 -7.58 7.07
CA LEU A 151 17.55 -8.84 7.53
C LEU A 151 18.37 -9.50 6.43
N THR A 152 17.85 -9.55 5.21
CA THR A 152 18.55 -10.07 4.02
C THR A 152 19.84 -9.31 3.75
N LEU A 153 19.80 -7.97 3.80
CA LEU A 153 20.99 -7.14 3.61
C LEU A 153 22.01 -7.31 4.74
N ARG A 154 21.57 -7.52 5.99
CA ARG A 154 22.44 -7.83 7.14
C ARG A 154 23.10 -9.18 6.99
N TYR A 155 22.37 -10.19 6.49
CA TYR A 155 22.92 -11.51 6.23
C TYR A 155 23.94 -11.49 5.09
N GLN A 156 23.65 -10.78 3.99
CA GLN A 156 24.59 -10.56 2.89
C GLN A 156 25.88 -9.86 3.33
N ALA A 157 25.79 -8.96 4.31
CA ALA A 157 26.93 -8.27 4.89
C ALA A 157 27.67 -9.10 5.97
N GLU A 158 27.29 -10.36 6.18
CA GLU A 158 27.84 -11.26 7.20
C GLU A 158 27.71 -10.71 8.64
N GLU A 159 26.77 -9.79 8.88
CA GLU A 159 26.51 -9.19 10.20
C GLU A 159 25.70 -10.11 11.11
N ILE A 160 24.97 -11.07 10.53
CA ILE A 160 24.17 -12.07 11.25
C ILE A 160 24.48 -13.47 10.72
N SER A 161 24.34 -14.47 11.58
CA SER A 161 24.53 -15.88 11.18
C SER A 161 23.35 -16.42 10.40
N GLU A 162 23.59 -17.42 9.57
CA GLU A 162 22.55 -18.19 8.85
C GLU A 162 21.45 -18.73 9.77
N LYS A 163 21.82 -19.20 10.98
CA LYS A 163 20.83 -19.68 11.96
C LYS A 163 19.83 -18.58 12.33
N VAL A 164 20.33 -17.39 12.67
CA VAL A 164 19.49 -16.22 13.00
C VAL A 164 18.64 -15.83 11.78
N PHE A 165 19.25 -15.81 10.59
CA PHE A 165 18.52 -15.50 9.37
C PHE A 165 17.37 -16.48 9.10
N GLY A 166 17.62 -17.79 9.22
CA GLY A 166 16.61 -18.81 9.04
C GLY A 166 15.46 -18.72 10.04
N GLU A 167 15.77 -18.51 11.32
CA GLU A 167 14.75 -18.35 12.37
C GLU A 167 13.84 -17.14 12.10
N GLU A 168 14.40 -15.99 11.70
CA GLU A 168 13.60 -14.80 11.38
C GLU A 168 12.86 -14.92 10.04
N PHE A 169 13.42 -15.62 9.05
CA PHE A 169 12.72 -15.91 7.80
C PHE A 169 11.49 -16.81 8.01
N ASP A 170 11.61 -17.83 8.87
CA ASP A 170 10.46 -18.67 9.23
C ASP A 170 9.36 -17.86 9.93
N LYS A 171 9.73 -16.97 10.85
CA LYS A 171 8.76 -16.04 11.49
C LYS A 171 8.10 -15.11 10.48
N PHE A 172 8.85 -14.56 9.53
CA PHE A 172 8.30 -13.70 8.49
C PHE A 172 7.21 -14.43 7.69
N LYS A 173 7.44 -15.69 7.29
CA LYS A 173 6.40 -16.50 6.62
C LYS A 173 5.17 -16.71 7.50
N ASP A 174 5.39 -17.06 8.77
CA ASP A 174 4.29 -17.28 9.72
C ASP A 174 3.48 -15.98 9.93
N ASN A 175 4.14 -14.83 10.01
CA ASN A 175 3.50 -13.53 10.14
C ASN A 175 2.66 -13.16 8.91
N VAL A 176 3.19 -13.34 7.69
CA VAL A 176 2.45 -13.08 6.44
C VAL A 176 1.22 -13.99 6.33
N ASN A 177 1.37 -15.28 6.66
CA ASN A 177 0.26 -16.23 6.66
C ASN A 177 -0.81 -15.88 7.70
N SER A 178 -0.39 -15.52 8.92
CA SER A 178 -1.32 -15.12 9.98
C SER A 178 -2.06 -13.83 9.60
N PHE A 179 -1.34 -12.85 9.05
CA PHE A 179 -1.93 -11.60 8.56
C PHE A 179 -2.97 -11.85 7.47
N LYS A 180 -2.67 -12.75 6.53
CA LYS A 180 -3.62 -13.15 5.48
C LYS A 180 -4.91 -13.71 6.07
N GLU A 181 -4.80 -14.65 7.01
CA GLU A 181 -5.97 -15.24 7.66
C GLU A 181 -6.80 -14.19 8.40
N GLU A 182 -6.15 -13.24 9.09
CA GLU A 182 -6.82 -12.13 9.77
C GLU A 182 -7.53 -11.20 8.78
N TYR A 183 -6.83 -10.74 7.74
CA TYR A 183 -7.38 -9.83 6.74
C TYR A 183 -8.53 -10.43 5.93
N GLU A 184 -8.45 -11.72 5.57
CA GLU A 184 -9.53 -12.45 4.87
C GLU A 184 -10.73 -12.77 5.77
N THR A 185 -10.58 -12.72 7.11
CA THR A 185 -11.68 -12.95 8.05
C THR A 185 -12.43 -11.67 8.39
N ASP A 186 -11.71 -10.54 8.44
CA ASP A 186 -12.26 -9.24 8.82
C ASP A 186 -12.86 -8.45 7.63
N ASN A 187 -12.62 -8.88 6.39
CA ASN A 187 -13.19 -8.34 5.14
C ASN A 187 -14.06 -9.35 4.39
#